data_AF-A0A1V1NQK6-F1
#
_entry.id   AF-A0A1V1NQK6-F1
#
_cell.length_a   1.000
_cell.length_b   1.000
_cell.length_c   1.000
_cell.angle_alpha   90.00
_cell.angle_beta   90.00
_cell.angle_gamma   90.00
#
_symmetry.space_group_name_H-M   'P 1'
#
loop_
_entity.id
_entity.type
_entity.pdbx_description
1 polymer ?
#
loop_
_entity_poly.entity_id
_entity_poly.type
_entity_poly.pdbx_seq_one_letter_code
_entity_poly.pdbx_strand_id
1 'polypeptide(L)'
;AGSSFSDEYSFTVTDVAPIPGNMGLLSASTYYHLASEVTLSWTVASDAVSLTNQLEYRIYNSTVFYGNNIKAWESFSTAKSDWMINTNAYTLSNLHETTDYYFVVIVRDESGNKAIYEPLYMSGYTEMADISLTGVSQGSVAFGDYDNDGDLDILLTGSSSSGRIAKVYRNTGGSFSEDTGFSLTGVSSSSVA
;
A
#
# COMPACT_ATOMS: atom_id res chain seq x y z
N ALA A 1 49.16 -33.19 -46.42
CA ALA A 1 47.81 -33.44 -45.88
C ALA A 1 47.63 -32.50 -44.69
N GLY A 2 46.77 -31.48 -44.83
CA GLY A 2 46.47 -30.56 -43.73
C GLY A 2 45.40 -31.19 -42.85
N SER A 3 45.71 -31.39 -41.57
CA SER A 3 44.73 -31.86 -40.58
C SER A 3 43.74 -30.74 -40.29
N SER A 4 42.46 -31.00 -40.54
CA SER A 4 41.36 -30.13 -40.12
C SER A 4 41.25 -30.22 -38.60
N PHE A 5 41.72 -29.19 -37.90
CA PHE A 5 41.50 -29.06 -36.47
C PHE A 5 40.04 -28.64 -36.22
N SER A 6 39.37 -29.49 -35.45
CA SER A 6 38.15 -29.32 -34.64
C SER A 6 37.18 -28.18 -34.95
N ASP A 7 35.91 -28.53 -35.06
CA ASP A 7 34.80 -27.59 -34.94
C ASP A 7 34.93 -26.81 -33.62
N GLU A 8 35.14 -25.49 -33.71
CA GLU A 8 35.10 -24.60 -32.55
C GLU A 8 33.64 -24.44 -32.13
N TYR A 9 33.26 -25.06 -31.02
CA TYR A 9 31.97 -24.81 -30.39
C TYR A 9 32.06 -23.48 -29.63
N SER A 10 31.48 -22.43 -30.19
CA SER A 10 31.17 -21.23 -29.40
C SER A 10 29.89 -21.49 -28.60
N PHE A 11 29.97 -21.40 -27.26
CA PHE A 11 28.79 -21.36 -26.41
C PHE A 11 28.47 -19.90 -26.10
N THR A 12 27.41 -19.37 -26.68
CA THR A 12 26.85 -18.08 -26.27
C THR A 12 26.01 -18.29 -25.02
N VAL A 13 26.43 -17.73 -23.88
CA VAL A 13 25.51 -17.54 -22.75
C VAL A 13 24.52 -16.47 -23.19
N THR A 14 23.30 -16.86 -23.50
CA THR A 14 22.24 -15.88 -23.77
C THR A 14 21.87 -15.21 -22.47
N ASP A 15 22.08 -13.91 -22.42
CA ASP A 15 21.65 -13.08 -21.31
C ASP A 15 20.11 -13.04 -21.23
N VAL A 16 19.58 -13.10 -20.02
CA VAL A 16 18.13 -13.20 -19.75
C VAL A 16 17.73 -12.11 -18.77
N ALA A 17 16.42 -11.91 -18.59
CA ALA A 17 15.95 -10.94 -17.62
C ALA A 17 16.40 -11.27 -16.18
N PRO A 18 16.71 -10.24 -15.37
CA PRO A 18 16.99 -10.42 -13.95
C PRO A 18 15.84 -11.11 -13.21
N ILE A 19 16.16 -11.81 -12.14
CA ILE A 19 15.18 -12.47 -11.26
C ILE A 19 14.92 -11.55 -10.05
N PRO A 20 13.68 -11.05 -9.87
CA PRO A 20 13.33 -10.24 -8.70
C PRO A 20 13.63 -10.94 -7.37
N GLY A 21 14.19 -10.19 -6.42
CA GLY A 21 14.47 -10.71 -5.08
C GLY A 21 13.19 -10.95 -4.28
N ASN A 22 13.26 -11.81 -3.26
CA ASN A 22 12.13 -12.13 -2.38
C ASN A 22 10.84 -12.52 -3.15
N MET A 23 10.99 -13.31 -4.21
CA MET A 23 9.90 -13.72 -5.11
C MET A 23 9.16 -12.54 -5.76
N GLY A 24 9.79 -11.37 -5.86
CA GLY A 24 9.19 -10.16 -6.42
C GLY A 24 8.30 -9.38 -5.45
N LEU A 25 8.21 -9.76 -4.17
CA LEU A 25 7.39 -9.05 -3.21
C LEU A 25 7.97 -7.68 -2.84
N LEU A 26 7.10 -6.67 -2.88
CA LEU A 26 7.37 -5.32 -2.40
C LEU A 26 6.83 -5.12 -0.99
N SER A 27 7.44 -4.19 -0.25
CA SER A 27 6.92 -3.72 1.04
C SER A 27 6.78 -2.20 1.00
N ALA A 28 5.73 -1.67 1.62
CA ALA A 28 5.51 -0.23 1.77
C ALA A 28 5.47 0.15 3.25
N SER A 29 6.02 1.33 3.54
CA SER A 29 5.91 1.96 4.86
C SER A 29 5.62 3.45 4.68
N THR A 30 4.82 4.02 5.59
CA THR A 30 4.56 5.45 5.66
C THR A 30 4.92 5.96 7.05
N TYR A 31 5.42 7.19 7.15
CA TYR A 31 5.70 7.84 8.45
C TYR A 31 4.42 8.36 9.11
N TYR A 32 3.39 8.65 8.31
CA TYR A 32 2.08 9.10 8.76
C TYR A 32 0.99 8.40 7.94
N HIS A 33 -0.15 8.14 8.54
CA HIS A 33 -1.30 7.53 7.86
C HIS A 33 -1.89 8.46 6.78
N LEU A 34 -1.70 9.78 6.89
CA LEU A 34 -2.06 10.80 5.88
C LEU A 34 -0.85 11.30 5.09
N ALA A 35 0.26 10.56 5.10
CA ALA A 35 1.45 11.02 4.38
C ALA A 35 1.18 11.01 2.88
N SER A 36 1.42 12.15 2.22
CA SER A 36 1.62 12.21 0.77
C SER A 36 2.91 11.51 0.31
N GLU A 37 3.54 10.76 1.22
CA GLU A 37 4.81 10.06 1.04
C GLU A 37 4.70 8.59 1.43
N VAL A 38 5.21 7.73 0.56
CA VAL A 38 5.27 6.28 0.76
C VAL A 38 6.68 5.82 0.41
N THR A 39 7.32 5.11 1.32
CA THR A 39 8.59 4.44 1.04
C THR A 39 8.31 3.01 0.61
N LEU A 40 8.64 2.70 -0.64
CA LEU A 40 8.70 1.33 -1.13
C LEU A 40 10.08 0.75 -0.81
N SER A 41 10.11 -0.53 -0.47
CA SER A 41 11.32 -1.31 -0.27
C SER A 41 11.18 -2.70 -0.88
N TRP A 42 12.29 -3.27 -1.33
CA TRP A 42 12.34 -4.58 -1.97
C TRP A 42 13.69 -5.26 -1.69
N THR A 43 13.76 -6.56 -1.93
CA THR A 43 15.04 -7.27 -1.96
C THR A 43 15.63 -7.13 -3.35
N VAL A 44 16.90 -6.76 -3.48
CA VAL A 44 17.57 -6.61 -4.78
C VAL A 44 17.48 -7.88 -5.63
N ALA A 45 17.36 -7.69 -6.93
CA ALA A 45 17.31 -8.78 -7.91
C ALA A 45 18.69 -9.43 -8.07
N SER A 46 18.68 -10.65 -8.59
CA SER A 46 19.89 -11.35 -9.05
C SER A 46 19.81 -11.57 -10.55
N ASP A 47 20.96 -11.63 -11.20
CA ASP A 47 21.05 -12.03 -12.60
C ASP A 47 22.14 -13.10 -12.78
N ALA A 48 22.03 -13.92 -13.84
CA ALA A 48 22.99 -14.99 -14.10
C ALA A 48 24.29 -14.48 -14.76
N VAL A 49 24.23 -13.34 -15.45
CA VAL A 49 25.33 -12.75 -16.22
C VAL A 49 25.73 -11.39 -15.66
N SER A 50 24.76 -10.50 -15.42
CA SER A 50 24.99 -9.16 -14.86
C SER A 50 25.25 -9.21 -13.35
N LEU A 51 26.13 -8.32 -12.87
CA LEU A 51 26.37 -8.18 -11.44
C LEU A 51 25.16 -7.52 -10.76
N THR A 52 24.79 -8.00 -9.57
CA THR A 52 23.66 -7.44 -8.80
C THR A 52 23.78 -5.93 -8.56
N ASN A 53 25.00 -5.41 -8.38
CA ASN A 53 25.24 -3.98 -8.16
C ASN A 53 25.27 -3.14 -9.46
N GLN A 54 25.10 -3.77 -10.62
CA GLN A 54 24.92 -3.10 -11.92
C GLN A 54 23.46 -3.04 -12.34
N LEU A 55 22.58 -3.81 -11.68
CA LEU A 55 21.16 -3.80 -11.97
C LEU A 55 20.53 -2.44 -11.62
N GLU A 56 19.66 -1.99 -12.53
CA GLU A 56 18.99 -0.71 -12.42
C GLU A 56 17.50 -0.89 -12.16
N TYR A 57 16.94 -0.02 -11.34
CA TYR A 57 15.56 -0.07 -10.88
C TYR A 57 14.84 1.21 -11.23
N ARG A 58 13.57 1.09 -11.62
CA ARG A 58 12.69 2.23 -11.85
C ARG A 58 11.32 2.00 -11.27
N ILE A 59 10.80 3.03 -10.60
CA ILE A 59 9.54 2.96 -9.87
C ILE A 59 8.44 3.59 -10.70
N TYR A 60 7.29 2.95 -10.72
CA TYR A 60 6.09 3.47 -11.35
C TYR A 60 4.92 3.43 -10.38
N ASN A 61 3.98 4.35 -10.58
CA ASN A 61 2.65 4.25 -9.97
C ASN A 61 1.54 4.45 -11.01
N SER A 62 0.38 3.86 -10.74
CA SER A 62 -0.83 4.06 -11.53
C SER A 62 -2.07 3.90 -10.65
N THR A 63 -3.19 4.46 -11.08
CA THR A 63 -4.52 4.17 -10.54
C THR A 63 -5.19 2.99 -11.26
N VAL A 64 -4.54 2.44 -12.30
CA VAL A 64 -5.00 1.29 -13.09
C VAL A 64 -4.04 0.12 -12.90
N PHE A 65 -4.59 -1.08 -12.69
CA PHE A 65 -3.80 -2.29 -12.59
C PHE A 65 -3.45 -2.84 -13.98
N TYR A 66 -2.15 -2.98 -14.26
CA TYR A 66 -1.64 -3.56 -15.51
C TYR A 66 -1.02 -4.96 -15.34
N GLY A 67 -1.10 -5.55 -14.14
CA GLY A 67 -0.47 -6.85 -13.84
C GLY A 67 1.04 -6.83 -14.09
N ASN A 68 1.57 -7.93 -14.63
CA ASN A 68 3.01 -8.08 -14.90
C ASN A 68 3.42 -7.57 -16.29
N ASN A 69 2.57 -6.79 -16.96
CA ASN A 69 2.85 -6.28 -18.31
C ASN A 69 3.75 -5.03 -18.26
N ILE A 70 5.07 -5.26 -18.32
CA ILE A 70 6.09 -4.20 -18.29
C ILE A 70 5.80 -3.08 -19.31
N LYS A 71 5.41 -3.42 -20.54
CA LYS A 71 5.16 -2.42 -21.59
C LYS A 71 3.98 -1.51 -21.25
N ALA A 72 2.94 -2.05 -20.62
CA ALA A 72 1.77 -1.27 -20.21
C ALA A 72 2.14 -0.29 -19.09
N TRP A 73 2.93 -0.72 -18.11
CA TRP A 73 3.49 0.17 -17.09
C TRP A 73 4.34 1.28 -17.71
N GLU A 74 5.28 0.95 -18.59
CA GLU A 74 6.15 1.94 -19.22
C GLU A 74 5.38 2.96 -20.10
N SER A 75 4.24 2.58 -20.68
CA SER A 75 3.50 3.42 -21.64
C SER A 75 2.34 4.21 -21.02
N PHE A 76 1.68 3.66 -19.99
CA PHE A 76 0.40 4.18 -19.50
C PHE A 76 0.39 4.49 -18.00
N SER A 77 1.52 4.30 -17.30
CA SER A 77 1.66 4.68 -15.89
C SER A 77 2.61 5.87 -15.74
N THR A 78 2.78 6.35 -14.50
CA THR A 78 3.67 7.47 -14.20
C THR A 78 4.99 6.94 -13.65
N ALA A 79 6.10 7.24 -14.33
CA ALA A 79 7.44 7.00 -13.79
C ALA A 79 7.72 7.98 -12.66
N LYS A 80 8.09 7.45 -11.49
CA LYS A 80 8.39 8.24 -10.28
C LYS A 80 9.88 8.50 -10.11
N SER A 81 10.72 7.71 -10.73
CA SER A 81 12.17 7.89 -10.74
C SER A 81 12.73 7.78 -12.16
N ASP A 82 13.98 8.18 -12.32
CA ASP A 82 14.83 7.65 -13.39
C ASP A 82 15.32 6.23 -13.03
N TRP A 83 16.11 5.62 -13.91
CA TRP A 83 16.78 4.35 -13.61
C TRP A 83 17.86 4.57 -12.55
N MET A 84 17.76 3.85 -11.44
CA MET A 84 18.66 3.95 -10.30
C MET A 84 19.41 2.65 -10.12
N ILE A 85 20.73 2.71 -10.15
CA ILE A 85 21.61 1.56 -9.96
C ILE A 85 21.66 1.13 -8.49
N ASN A 86 21.68 -0.19 -8.25
CA ASN A 86 21.95 -0.79 -6.94
C ASN A 86 21.16 -0.17 -5.77
N THR A 87 19.84 -0.10 -5.92
CA THR A 87 18.95 0.41 -4.87
C THR A 87 17.87 -0.60 -4.51
N ASN A 88 17.38 -0.50 -3.29
CA ASN A 88 16.40 -1.40 -2.69
C ASN A 88 15.24 -0.65 -2.01
N ALA A 89 15.21 0.68 -2.12
CA ALA A 89 14.15 1.50 -1.58
C ALA A 89 13.97 2.81 -2.36
N TYR A 90 12.76 3.34 -2.34
CA TYR A 90 12.44 4.63 -2.92
C TYR A 90 11.26 5.27 -2.20
N THR A 91 11.41 6.55 -1.83
CA THR A 91 10.32 7.34 -1.24
C THR A 91 9.62 8.13 -2.34
N LEU A 92 8.37 7.77 -2.60
CA LEU A 92 7.46 8.53 -3.43
C LEU A 92 6.92 9.70 -2.61
N SER A 93 6.75 10.85 -3.25
CA SER A 93 6.08 12.02 -2.67
C SER A 93 4.94 12.51 -3.57
N ASN A 94 4.14 13.44 -3.05
CA ASN A 94 3.00 14.06 -3.71
C ASN A 94 1.95 13.04 -4.18
N LEU A 95 1.67 12.03 -3.34
CA LEU A 95 0.54 11.13 -3.54
C LEU A 95 -0.73 11.76 -2.97
N HIS A 96 -1.86 11.52 -3.64
CA HIS A 96 -3.16 11.97 -3.16
C HIS A 96 -3.71 10.95 -2.16
N GLU A 97 -4.04 11.40 -0.95
CA GLU A 97 -4.36 10.52 0.18
C GLU A 97 -5.61 9.66 -0.04
N THR A 98 -6.61 10.16 -0.78
CA THR A 98 -7.86 9.44 -1.06
C THR A 98 -7.82 8.59 -2.34
N THR A 99 -6.68 8.51 -3.01
CA THR A 99 -6.56 7.83 -4.30
C THR A 99 -5.89 6.48 -4.13
N ASP A 100 -6.53 5.45 -4.67
CA ASP A 100 -5.94 4.12 -4.80
C ASP A 100 -4.78 4.12 -5.78
N TYR A 101 -3.67 3.50 -5.37
CA TYR A 101 -2.50 3.35 -6.20
C TYR A 101 -2.05 1.90 -6.29
N TYR A 102 -1.56 1.55 -7.47
CA TYR A 102 -0.74 0.39 -7.71
C TYR A 102 0.69 0.86 -7.94
N PHE A 103 1.64 0.24 -7.24
CA PHE A 103 3.06 0.51 -7.37
C PHE A 103 3.77 -0.70 -7.97
N VAL A 104 4.74 -0.43 -8.83
CA VAL A 104 5.67 -1.46 -9.32
C VAL A 104 7.09 -0.96 -9.31
N VAL A 105 8.00 -1.92 -9.13
CA VAL A 105 9.42 -1.73 -9.37
C VAL A 105 9.77 -2.58 -10.59
N ILE A 106 10.35 -1.97 -11.61
CA ILE A 106 10.91 -2.69 -12.76
C ILE A 106 12.42 -2.69 -12.59
N VAL A 107 13.03 -3.86 -12.75
CA VAL A 107 14.48 -4.04 -12.77
C VAL A 107 14.94 -4.36 -14.19
N ARG A 108 16.10 -3.84 -14.57
CA ARG A 108 16.76 -4.20 -15.82
C ARG A 108 18.24 -4.46 -15.65
N ASP A 109 18.79 -5.25 -16.56
CA ASP A 109 20.23 -5.45 -16.73
C ASP A 109 20.84 -4.44 -17.74
N GLU A 110 22.15 -4.57 -17.97
CA GLU A 110 22.93 -3.75 -18.88
C GLU A 110 22.57 -4.00 -20.36
N SER A 111 22.07 -5.20 -20.67
CA SER A 111 21.57 -5.60 -22.00
C SER A 111 20.16 -5.09 -22.29
N GLY A 112 19.47 -4.57 -21.27
CA GLY A 112 18.12 -4.03 -21.35
C GLY A 112 17.00 -5.05 -21.15
N ASN A 113 17.30 -6.29 -20.78
CA ASN A 113 16.27 -7.26 -20.38
C ASN A 113 15.65 -6.80 -19.06
N LYS A 114 14.34 -7.01 -18.91
CA LYS A 114 13.57 -6.45 -17.79
C LYS A 114 12.75 -7.51 -17.10
N ALA A 115 12.65 -7.37 -15.79
CA ALA A 115 11.68 -8.05 -14.96
C ALA A 115 10.93 -7.04 -14.09
N ILE A 116 9.80 -7.48 -13.55
CA ILE A 116 8.91 -6.66 -12.73
C ILE A 116 8.69 -7.34 -11.40
N TYR A 117 8.75 -6.56 -10.32
CA TYR A 117 8.28 -6.99 -9.00
C TYR A 117 6.75 -7.04 -8.99
N GLU A 118 6.18 -7.87 -8.13
CA GLU A 118 4.73 -7.99 -8.02
C GLU A 118 4.10 -6.62 -7.71
N PRO A 119 3.05 -6.20 -8.45
CA PRO A 119 2.43 -4.92 -8.19
C PRO A 119 1.82 -4.87 -6.79
N LEU A 120 2.21 -3.85 -6.03
CA LEU A 120 1.68 -3.59 -4.71
C LEU A 120 0.46 -2.68 -4.82
N TYR A 121 -0.69 -3.15 -4.37
CA TYR A 121 -1.88 -2.32 -4.21
C TYR A 121 -1.85 -1.59 -2.88
N MET A 122 -2.16 -0.30 -2.92
CA MET A 122 -2.35 0.55 -1.76
C MET A 122 -3.67 1.27 -1.91
N SER A 123 -4.61 0.99 -1.01
CA SER A 123 -5.87 1.72 -0.93
C SER A 123 -5.60 3.16 -0.47
N GLY A 124 -6.30 4.11 -1.08
CA GLY A 124 -6.39 5.45 -0.54
C GLY A 124 -7.03 5.42 0.85
N TYR A 125 -6.60 6.32 1.72
CA TYR A 125 -7.26 6.60 2.99
C TYR A 125 -8.46 7.51 2.71
N THR A 126 -9.64 7.11 3.16
CA THR A 126 -10.78 8.02 3.24
C THR A 126 -10.81 8.54 4.68
N GLU A 127 -10.69 9.86 4.87
CA GLU A 127 -11.01 10.45 6.17
C GLU A 127 -12.43 10.01 6.55
N MET A 128 -12.66 9.64 7.81
CA MET A 128 -14.02 9.38 8.31
C MET A 128 -14.76 10.71 8.44
N ALA A 129 -15.06 11.35 7.32
CA ALA A 129 -15.66 12.68 7.26
C ALA A 129 -17.19 12.66 7.49
N ASP A 130 -17.81 11.48 7.42
CA ASP A 130 -19.28 11.33 7.49
C ASP A 130 -19.81 10.88 8.86
N ILE A 131 -18.95 10.77 9.90
CA ILE A 131 -19.44 10.46 11.25
C ILE A 131 -20.02 11.70 11.94
N SER A 132 -21.35 11.76 12.03
CA SER A 132 -22.04 12.81 12.80
C SER A 132 -22.22 12.39 14.25
N LEU A 133 -21.19 12.64 15.08
CA LEU A 133 -21.31 12.46 16.52
C LEU A 133 -22.10 13.61 17.14
N THR A 134 -23.07 13.28 17.99
CA THR A 134 -23.82 14.27 18.77
C THR A 134 -22.87 14.99 19.74
N GLY A 135 -22.75 16.31 19.63
CA GLY A 135 -21.99 17.11 20.58
C GLY A 135 -22.58 17.01 21.99
N VAL A 136 -21.73 16.68 22.97
CA VAL A 136 -22.11 16.55 24.38
C VAL A 136 -21.15 17.26 25.31
N SER A 137 -21.66 17.70 26.45
CA SER A 137 -20.89 18.18 27.60
C SER A 137 -20.93 17.16 28.73
N GLN A 138 -19.92 17.17 29.62
CA GLN A 138 -19.81 16.20 30.73
C GLN A 138 -19.94 14.75 30.23
N GLY A 139 -19.41 14.50 29.02
CA GLY A 139 -19.54 13.23 28.34
C GLY A 139 -18.38 12.29 28.60
N SER A 140 -18.58 11.03 28.25
CA SER A 140 -17.56 9.99 28.27
C SER A 140 -17.74 9.11 27.03
N VAL A 141 -16.63 8.63 26.48
CA VAL A 141 -16.57 7.86 25.23
C VAL A 141 -15.72 6.62 25.43
N ALA A 142 -16.15 5.50 24.86
CA ALA A 142 -15.39 4.24 24.85
C ALA A 142 -15.58 3.51 23.52
N PHE A 143 -14.58 2.70 23.16
CA PHE A 143 -14.68 1.73 22.08
C PHE A 143 -15.05 0.35 22.62
N GLY A 144 -15.85 -0.40 21.88
CA GLY A 144 -16.17 -1.79 22.18
C GLY A 144 -16.92 -2.43 21.02
N ASP A 145 -16.82 -3.75 20.87
CA ASP A 145 -17.53 -4.53 19.87
C ASP A 145 -18.82 -5.07 20.51
N TYR A 146 -19.95 -4.36 20.37
CA TYR A 146 -21.18 -4.70 21.11
C TYR A 146 -22.01 -5.78 20.43
N ASP A 147 -21.82 -5.99 19.13
CA ASP A 147 -22.58 -6.95 18.33
C ASP A 147 -21.76 -8.18 17.90
N ASN A 148 -20.46 -8.20 18.21
CA ASN A 148 -19.49 -9.27 17.93
C ASN A 148 -19.20 -9.46 16.44
N ASP A 149 -19.24 -8.39 15.65
CA ASP A 149 -18.85 -8.42 14.23
C ASP A 149 -17.34 -8.18 13.99
N GLY A 150 -16.60 -7.85 15.06
CA GLY A 150 -15.15 -7.67 15.04
C GLY A 150 -14.71 -6.25 14.71
N ASP A 151 -15.64 -5.35 14.37
CA ASP A 151 -15.40 -3.92 14.24
C ASP A 151 -15.60 -3.23 15.60
N LEU A 152 -14.73 -2.27 15.96
CA LEU A 152 -14.91 -1.50 17.20
C LEU A 152 -15.97 -0.41 17.00
N ASP A 153 -17.04 -0.47 17.79
CA ASP A 153 -18.10 0.53 17.88
C ASP A 153 -17.78 1.62 18.92
N ILE A 154 -18.57 2.70 18.92
CA ILE A 154 -18.42 3.81 19.87
C ILE A 154 -19.64 3.88 20.80
N LEU A 155 -19.41 3.88 22.11
CA LEU A 155 -20.38 4.30 23.11
C LEU A 155 -20.11 5.75 23.51
N LEU A 156 -21.12 6.61 23.37
CA LEU A 156 -21.07 8.02 23.75
C LEU A 156 -22.13 8.34 24.80
N THR A 157 -21.70 8.90 25.93
CA THR A 157 -22.60 9.42 26.98
C THR A 157 -22.36 10.89 27.23
N GLY A 158 -23.34 11.61 27.77
CA GLY A 158 -23.18 13.01 28.19
C GLY A 158 -24.47 13.81 28.12
N SER A 159 -24.36 15.13 28.30
CA SER A 159 -25.47 16.08 28.19
C SER A 159 -25.45 16.79 26.83
N SER A 160 -26.48 16.57 26.03
CA SER A 160 -26.76 17.31 24.79
C SER A 160 -27.73 18.47 25.05
N SER A 161 -28.09 19.22 24.00
CA SER A 161 -29.12 20.27 24.06
C SER A 161 -30.52 19.74 24.41
N SER A 162 -30.78 18.45 24.20
CA SER A 162 -32.07 17.80 24.49
C SER A 162 -32.10 17.06 25.83
N GLY A 163 -31.00 17.10 26.59
CA GLY A 163 -30.87 16.42 27.88
C GLY A 163 -29.74 15.39 27.89
N ARG A 164 -29.79 14.48 28.85
CA ARG A 164 -28.78 13.42 29.00
C ARG A 164 -28.98 12.37 27.92
N ILE A 165 -27.91 11.91 27.31
CA ILE A 165 -27.92 10.90 26.25
C ILE A 165 -26.94 9.78 26.56
N ALA A 166 -27.24 8.61 26.00
CA ALA A 166 -26.34 7.49 25.84
C ALA A 166 -26.65 6.90 24.46
N LYS A 167 -25.65 6.90 23.58
CA LYS A 167 -25.79 6.50 22.17
C LYS A 167 -24.69 5.54 21.79
N VAL A 168 -25.03 4.54 20.98
CA VAL A 168 -24.06 3.66 20.34
C VAL A 168 -23.97 4.06 18.88
N TYR A 169 -22.76 4.25 18.38
CA TYR A 169 -22.48 4.40 16.96
C TYR A 169 -21.83 3.12 16.49
N ARG A 170 -22.59 2.31 15.75
CA ARG A 170 -22.13 1.05 15.18
C ARG A 170 -21.14 1.32 14.06
N ASN A 171 -20.02 0.63 14.07
CA ASN A 171 -19.05 0.57 12.98
C ASN A 171 -19.39 -0.60 12.05
N THR A 172 -19.29 -0.37 10.75
CA THR A 172 -19.38 -1.45 9.77
C THR A 172 -18.32 -1.21 8.71
N GLY A 173 -17.16 -1.87 8.85
CA GLY A 173 -16.03 -1.76 7.94
C GLY A 173 -15.49 -0.33 7.78
N GLY A 174 -15.53 0.49 8.84
CA GLY A 174 -15.10 1.88 8.81
C GLY A 174 -16.21 2.88 8.47
N SER A 175 -17.48 2.48 8.50
CA SER A 175 -18.63 3.38 8.39
C SER A 175 -19.40 3.41 9.71
N PHE A 176 -19.56 4.59 10.31
CA PHE A 176 -20.25 4.74 11.60
C PHE A 176 -21.68 5.27 11.43
N SER A 177 -22.64 4.67 12.13
CA SER A 177 -24.02 5.16 12.20
C SER A 177 -24.61 4.98 13.59
N GLU A 178 -25.48 5.90 14.04
CA GLU A 178 -26.18 5.74 15.33
C GLU A 178 -27.11 4.52 15.27
N ASP A 179 -26.91 3.55 16.17
CA ASP A 179 -27.85 2.45 16.33
C ASP A 179 -29.05 2.94 17.15
N THR A 180 -30.22 2.91 16.51
CA THR A 180 -31.51 3.31 17.09
C THR A 180 -32.41 2.11 17.42
N GLY A 181 -31.90 0.89 17.25
CA GLY A 181 -32.60 -0.36 17.53
C GLY A 181 -32.85 -0.62 19.01
N PHE A 182 -32.20 0.14 19.90
CA PHE A 182 -32.42 0.11 21.34
C PHE A 182 -32.27 1.51 21.96
N SER A 183 -32.81 1.68 23.17
CA SER A 183 -32.74 2.95 23.90
C SER A 183 -31.97 2.77 25.19
N LEU A 184 -30.89 3.54 25.35
CA LEU A 184 -30.12 3.61 26.58
C LEU A 184 -30.60 4.76 27.44
N THR A 185 -30.56 4.57 28.76
CA THR A 185 -30.83 5.67 29.69
C THR A 185 -29.69 6.67 29.61
N GLY A 186 -30.02 7.93 29.31
CA GLY A 186 -29.03 8.99 29.22
C GLY A 186 -28.37 9.30 30.56
N VAL A 187 -27.04 9.40 30.54
CA VAL A 187 -26.22 9.73 31.72
C VAL A 187 -25.22 10.83 31.39
N SER A 188 -24.77 11.56 32.42
CA SER A 188 -23.79 12.65 32.29
C SER A 188 -22.89 12.68 33.53
N SER A 189 -21.70 13.25 33.41
CA SER A 189 -20.63 13.16 34.42
C SER A 189 -20.29 11.70 34.76
N SER A 190 -20.42 10.83 33.77
CA SER A 190 -20.17 9.39 33.81
C SER A 190 -18.72 9.06 33.45
N SER A 191 -18.33 7.82 33.73
CA SER A 191 -17.18 7.15 33.12
C SER A 191 -17.72 5.95 32.37
N VAL A 192 -17.46 5.85 31.07
CA VAL A 192 -17.65 4.62 30.30
C VAL A 192 -16.28 4.00 30.02
N ALA A 193 -16.08 2.79 30.50
CA ALA A 193 -14.93 1.92 30.28
C ALA A 193 -15.25 0.54 30.86
#